data_AF-A0A432EFT3-F1
#
_entry.id   AF-A0A432EFT3-F1
#
_cell.length_a   1.000
_cell.length_b   1.000
_cell.length_c   1.000
_cell.angle_alpha   90.00
_cell.angle_beta   90.00
_cell.angle_gamma   90.00
#
_symmetry.space_group_name_H-M   'P 1'
#
loop_
_entity.id
_entity.type
_entity.pdbx_description
1 polymer ?
#
loop_
_entity_poly.entity_id
_entity_poly.type
_entity_poly.pdbx_seq_one_letter_code
_entity_poly.pdbx_strand_id
1 'polypeptide(L)'
;PDLLEQRIGRLDRIGQKHLVHIHVPVLKDTAQEQLANWYHRGLNAFEKTCPTGASVFEQVESGLLDVLRGAADGEKLIEKTRQLDDALRLRLQSGRDKLLELGSCRPEIGEAVIRELQTEERPVELMDYLEQICDCYNVKLRDHAANTYRVRPGNHMRTSHFPGLSDDGFVFSPSRSLSVSREDLQFMSWEHPLVTGAIDLILSDETGNAAFSVVDSDVLPSGSVLVEASHVLEVVAPAELALHRFLPVTAFRVLVDAEGNNLGERVDSNNLTGIPDKIPPELMNSFITSHQKSIKSAIAASTVIAEYQATKAIEKALREMRSELDFELQRLTEMRRRNSYIRQQEIDFIADQKQQLTKLIQRAAPRLDAVRLIIVRQGISE
;
A
#
# COMPACT_ATOMS: atom_id res chain seq x y z
N PRO A 1 15.62 18.97 -31.00
CA PRO A 1 16.17 18.88 -29.62
C PRO A 1 15.27 18.06 -28.68
N ASP A 2 14.00 18.42 -28.54
CA ASP A 2 13.10 17.79 -27.57
C ASP A 2 12.90 16.28 -27.80
N LEU A 3 12.77 15.86 -29.06
CA LEU A 3 12.69 14.43 -29.39
C LEU A 3 13.97 13.65 -29.05
N LEU A 4 15.14 14.31 -29.08
CA LEU A 4 16.40 13.70 -28.65
C LEU A 4 16.39 13.50 -27.14
N GLU A 5 15.99 14.53 -26.38
CA GLU A 5 15.89 14.47 -24.92
C GLU A 5 14.84 13.43 -24.47
N GLN A 6 13.69 13.34 -25.16
CA GLN A 6 12.70 12.30 -24.90
C GLN A 6 13.24 10.88 -25.11
N ARG A 7 14.11 10.67 -26.11
CA ARG A 7 14.73 9.36 -26.36
C ARG A 7 15.74 9.02 -25.27
N ILE A 8 16.59 9.97 -24.88
CA ILE A 8 17.56 9.81 -23.79
C ILE A 8 16.83 9.57 -22.46
N GLY A 9 15.78 10.35 -22.18
CA GLY A 9 14.96 10.25 -20.97
C GLY A 9 14.10 8.99 -20.84
N ARG A 10 14.10 8.09 -21.83
CA ARG A 10 13.60 6.71 -21.64
C ARG A 10 14.58 5.86 -20.83
N LEU A 11 15.87 6.18 -20.92
CA LEU A 11 16.95 5.51 -20.19
C LEU A 11 17.39 6.33 -18.99
N ASP A 12 17.66 7.63 -19.17
CA ASP A 12 18.13 8.55 -18.13
C ASP A 12 16.99 8.93 -17.17
N ARG A 13 16.73 8.03 -16.21
CA ARG A 13 15.70 8.17 -15.18
C ARG A 13 16.27 7.80 -13.81
N ILE A 14 15.71 8.38 -12.77
CA ILE A 14 15.96 7.98 -11.39
C ILE A 14 15.64 6.48 -11.25
N GLY A 15 16.59 5.70 -10.73
CA GLY A 15 16.50 4.24 -10.62
C GLY A 15 17.42 3.46 -11.55
N GLN A 16 18.12 4.12 -12.48
CA GLN A 16 19.20 3.47 -13.25
C GLN A 16 20.37 3.07 -12.35
N LYS A 17 20.94 1.88 -12.61
CA LYS A 17 22.06 1.33 -11.82
C LYS A 17 23.44 1.76 -12.34
N HIS A 18 23.52 2.16 -13.60
CA HIS A 18 24.78 2.44 -14.29
C HIS A 18 24.68 3.72 -15.13
N LEU A 19 25.83 4.29 -15.46
CA LEU A 19 25.92 5.43 -16.37
C LEU A 19 25.40 5.03 -17.76
N VAL A 20 24.66 5.95 -18.40
CA VAL A 20 24.17 5.77 -19.76
C VAL A 20 25.30 6.11 -20.73
N HIS A 21 25.74 5.13 -21.51
CA HIS A 21 26.72 5.34 -22.59
C HIS A 21 25.99 5.55 -23.92
N ILE A 22 26.10 6.76 -24.47
CA ILE A 22 25.47 7.12 -25.74
C ILE A 22 26.52 7.04 -26.85
N HIS A 23 26.35 6.08 -27.76
CA HIS A 23 27.17 5.97 -28.97
C HIS A 23 26.41 6.54 -30.16
N VAL A 24 26.97 7.56 -30.82
CA VAL A 24 26.35 8.25 -31.96
C VAL A 24 27.19 8.02 -33.23
N PRO A 25 27.08 6.86 -33.89
CA PRO A 25 27.77 6.62 -35.15
C PRO A 25 27.17 7.52 -36.24
N VAL A 26 28.01 8.29 -36.92
CA VAL A 26 27.62 9.17 -38.02
C VAL A 26 28.45 8.86 -39.27
N LEU A 27 27.84 9.07 -40.44
CA LEU A 27 28.57 9.01 -41.70
C LEU A 27 29.36 10.31 -41.87
N LYS A 28 30.64 10.17 -42.18
CA LYS A 28 31.55 11.30 -42.42
C LYS A 28 31.07 12.13 -43.61
N ASP A 29 31.26 13.45 -43.51
CA ASP A 29 30.96 14.44 -44.54
C ASP A 29 29.46 14.48 -44.90
N THR A 30 28.58 14.21 -43.92
CA THR A 30 27.11 14.24 -44.10
C THR A 30 26.41 15.25 -43.20
N ALA A 31 25.16 15.59 -43.54
CA ALA A 31 24.29 16.39 -42.70
C ALA A 31 24.11 15.79 -41.28
N GLN A 32 24.22 14.47 -41.13
CA GLN A 32 24.12 13.81 -39.83
C GLN A 32 25.34 14.09 -38.94
N GLU A 33 26.55 14.16 -39.51
CA GLU A 33 27.76 14.55 -38.78
C GLU A 33 27.66 16.00 -38.30
N GLN A 34 27.22 16.91 -39.17
CA GLN A 34 27.02 18.33 -38.82
C GLN A 34 25.95 18.49 -37.73
N LEU A 35 24.85 17.76 -37.83
CA LEU A 35 23.78 17.77 -36.83
C LEU A 35 24.25 17.20 -35.48
N ALA A 36 25.01 16.11 -35.48
CA ALA A 36 25.58 15.52 -34.27
C ALA A 36 26.59 16.47 -33.61
N ASN A 37 27.44 17.12 -34.40
CA ASN A 37 28.37 18.14 -33.92
C ASN A 37 27.63 19.33 -33.30
N TRP A 38 26.55 19.80 -33.92
CA TRP A 38 25.72 20.87 -33.36
C TRP A 38 25.04 20.48 -32.05
N TYR A 39 24.43 19.29 -31.97
CA TYR A 39 23.83 18.80 -30.74
C TYR A 39 24.83 18.66 -29.59
N HIS A 40 26.04 18.16 -29.88
CA HIS A 40 27.06 17.93 -28.87
C HIS A 40 27.81 19.22 -28.49
N ARG A 41 28.38 19.92 -29.46
CA ARG A 41 29.27 21.07 -29.22
C ARG A 41 28.50 22.38 -29.05
N GLY A 42 27.32 22.49 -29.64
CA GLY A 42 26.45 23.67 -29.52
C GLY A 42 25.56 23.64 -28.28
N LEU A 43 24.81 22.55 -28.10
CA LEU A 43 23.81 22.41 -27.01
C LEU A 43 24.25 21.52 -25.84
N ASN A 44 25.29 20.71 -26.02
CA ASN A 44 25.66 19.58 -25.15
C ASN A 44 24.47 18.70 -24.73
N ALA A 45 23.61 18.38 -25.71
CA ALA A 45 22.34 17.68 -25.49
C ALA A 45 22.49 16.15 -25.30
N PHE A 46 23.70 15.60 -25.46
CA PHE A 46 23.96 14.18 -25.21
C PHE A 46 24.42 13.92 -23.77
N GLU A 47 25.23 14.81 -23.18
CA GLU A 47 25.77 14.60 -21.84
C GLU A 47 24.94 15.29 -20.74
N LYS A 48 24.15 16.30 -21.12
CA LYS A 48 23.36 17.12 -20.18
C LYS A 48 21.95 17.30 -20.69
N THR A 49 21.02 17.46 -19.76
CA THR A 49 19.67 17.92 -20.06
C THR A 49 19.72 19.31 -20.70
N CYS A 50 18.86 19.54 -21.69
CA CYS A 50 18.90 20.74 -22.53
C CYS A 50 17.53 21.44 -22.53
N PRO A 51 17.15 22.06 -21.39
CA PRO A 51 15.82 22.69 -21.24
C PRO A 51 15.60 23.91 -22.14
N THR A 52 16.68 24.43 -22.73
CA THR A 52 16.74 25.58 -23.63
C THR A 52 16.72 25.18 -25.11
N GLY A 53 16.78 23.88 -25.42
CA GLY A 53 17.03 23.37 -26.77
C GLY A 53 16.02 23.85 -27.81
N ALA A 54 14.73 23.86 -27.48
CA ALA A 54 13.68 24.37 -28.36
C ALA A 54 13.84 25.87 -28.65
N SER A 55 14.00 26.70 -27.61
CA SER A 55 14.13 28.15 -27.73
C SER A 55 15.41 28.58 -28.46
N VAL A 56 16.49 27.82 -28.32
CA VAL A 56 17.73 28.05 -29.09
C VAL A 56 17.51 27.65 -30.55
N PHE A 57 16.89 26.48 -30.80
CA PHE A 57 16.61 25.99 -32.15
C PHE A 57 15.77 26.98 -32.96
N GLU A 58 14.70 27.55 -32.40
CA GLU A 58 13.87 28.56 -33.09
C GLU A 58 14.68 29.77 -33.60
N GLN A 59 15.74 30.15 -32.87
CA GLN A 59 16.58 31.30 -33.22
C GLN A 59 17.71 30.97 -34.22
N VAL A 60 18.10 29.71 -34.32
CA VAL A 60 19.22 29.27 -35.19
C VAL A 60 18.79 28.33 -36.31
N GLU A 61 17.49 28.01 -36.42
CA GLU A 61 16.94 27.04 -37.37
C GLU A 61 17.37 27.30 -38.81
N SER A 62 17.21 28.54 -39.29
CA SER A 62 17.60 28.93 -40.65
C SER A 62 19.09 28.70 -40.91
N GLY A 63 19.95 29.15 -39.99
CA GLY A 63 21.40 28.94 -40.06
C GLY A 63 21.79 27.47 -39.97
N LEU A 64 21.07 26.67 -39.18
CA LEU A 64 21.27 25.22 -39.11
C LEU A 64 20.90 24.55 -40.43
N LEU A 65 19.76 24.89 -41.03
CA LEU A 65 19.37 24.36 -42.34
C LEU A 65 20.40 24.69 -43.42
N ASP A 66 20.99 25.88 -43.40
CA ASP A 66 22.04 26.27 -44.35
C ASP A 66 23.35 25.48 -44.14
N VAL A 67 23.74 25.23 -42.88
CA VAL A 67 24.88 24.34 -42.57
C VAL A 67 24.60 22.90 -43.02
N LEU A 68 23.39 22.38 -42.78
CA LEU A 68 23.01 21.02 -43.18
C LEU A 68 22.95 20.84 -44.70
N ARG A 69 22.72 21.92 -45.46
CA ARG A 69 22.79 21.95 -46.93
C ARG A 69 24.21 22.17 -47.47
N GLY A 70 25.20 22.40 -46.60
CA GLY A 70 26.58 22.72 -46.98
C GLY A 70 26.77 24.15 -47.49
N ALA A 71 25.81 25.05 -47.25
CA ALA A 71 25.83 26.44 -47.70
C ALA A 71 26.49 27.42 -46.71
N ALA A 72 26.81 26.95 -45.50
CA ALA A 72 27.38 27.77 -44.42
C ALA A 72 28.39 27.01 -43.56
N ASP A 73 29.21 27.76 -42.84
CA ASP A 73 30.22 27.24 -41.90
C ASP A 73 29.57 26.83 -40.55
N GLY A 74 29.69 25.54 -40.22
CA GLY A 74 29.14 24.96 -38.99
C GLY A 74 29.77 25.46 -37.69
N GLU A 75 31.04 25.88 -37.71
CA GLU A 75 31.73 26.32 -36.49
C GLU A 75 31.15 27.63 -35.94
N LYS A 76 30.80 28.57 -36.83
CA LYS A 76 30.16 29.83 -36.44
C LYS A 76 28.78 29.60 -35.84
N LEU A 77 28.02 28.64 -36.38
CA LEU A 77 26.72 28.27 -35.86
C LEU A 77 26.84 27.65 -34.46
N ILE A 78 27.81 26.75 -34.27
CA ILE A 78 28.10 26.13 -32.97
C ILE A 78 28.42 27.18 -31.92
N GLU A 79 29.33 28.12 -32.22
CA GLU A 79 29.70 29.18 -31.29
C GLU A 79 28.50 30.07 -30.94
N LYS A 80 27.70 30.48 -31.94
CA LYS A 80 26.47 31.25 -31.71
C LYS A 80 25.46 30.49 -30.86
N THR A 81 25.29 29.20 -31.12
CA THR A 81 24.38 28.32 -30.38
C THR A 81 24.79 28.24 -28.91
N ARG A 82 26.08 28.05 -28.63
CA ARG A 82 26.61 27.99 -27.26
C ARG A 82 26.35 29.30 -26.51
N GLN A 83 26.60 30.44 -27.14
CA GLN A 83 26.36 31.75 -26.53
C GLN A 83 24.87 31.97 -26.17
N LEU A 84 23.97 31.56 -27.07
CA LEU A 84 22.52 31.62 -26.82
C LEU A 84 22.10 30.67 -25.70
N ASP A 85 22.61 29.44 -25.70
CA ASP A 85 22.33 28.43 -24.68
C ASP A 85 22.81 28.89 -23.30
N ASP A 86 24.06 29.35 -23.19
CA ASP A 86 24.63 29.86 -21.93
C ASP A 86 23.83 31.06 -21.38
N ALA A 87 23.45 32.00 -22.25
CA ALA A 87 22.65 33.15 -21.85
C ALA A 87 21.25 32.75 -21.34
N LEU A 88 20.59 31.80 -22.03
CA LEU A 88 19.27 31.31 -21.62
C LEU A 88 19.36 30.47 -20.34
N ARG A 89 20.39 29.62 -20.19
CA ARG A 89 20.64 28.86 -18.95
C ARG A 89 20.86 29.79 -17.77
N LEU A 90 21.65 30.85 -17.93
CA LEU A 90 21.86 31.84 -16.87
C LEU A 90 20.54 32.53 -16.49
N ARG A 91 19.72 32.89 -17.48
CA ARG A 91 18.40 33.48 -17.24
C ARG A 91 17.48 32.51 -16.50
N LEU A 92 17.43 31.24 -16.89
CA LEU A 92 16.66 30.22 -16.18
C LEU A 92 17.16 30.05 -14.74
N GLN A 93 18.47 29.95 -14.52
CA GLN A 93 19.07 29.86 -13.18
C GLN A 93 18.73 31.06 -12.30
N SER A 94 18.72 32.27 -12.85
CA SER A 94 18.31 33.48 -12.13
C SER A 94 16.81 33.53 -11.84
N GLY A 95 15.98 32.83 -12.63
CA GLY A 95 14.54 32.69 -12.42
C GLY A 95 14.16 31.57 -11.46
N ARG A 96 15.11 30.78 -10.96
CA ARG A 96 14.83 29.70 -10.00
C ARG A 96 14.49 30.27 -8.63
N ASP A 97 13.31 29.93 -8.15
CA ASP A 97 12.95 30.17 -6.75
C ASP A 97 13.58 29.08 -5.87
N LYS A 98 14.76 29.40 -5.32
CA LYS A 98 15.51 28.48 -4.45
C LYS A 98 14.74 28.10 -3.19
N LEU A 99 13.88 28.99 -2.67
CA LEU A 99 13.08 28.67 -1.48
C LEU A 99 11.97 27.69 -1.82
N LEU A 100 11.34 27.84 -2.99
CA LEU A 100 10.37 26.87 -3.48
C LEU A 100 11.01 25.50 -3.70
N GLU A 101 12.21 25.44 -4.29
CA GLU A 101 12.92 24.17 -4.50
C GLU A 101 13.28 23.45 -3.19
N LEU A 102 13.81 24.20 -2.21
CA LEU A 102 14.08 23.67 -0.87
C LEU A 102 12.79 23.22 -0.15
N GLY A 103 11.67 23.89 -0.41
CA GLY A 103 10.36 23.50 0.11
C GLY A 103 9.75 22.29 -0.59
N SER A 104 10.11 22.03 -1.85
CA SER A 104 9.44 21.05 -2.72
C SER A 104 9.91 19.62 -2.50
N CYS A 105 11.20 19.41 -2.25
CA CYS A 105 11.74 18.07 -2.00
C CYS A 105 12.66 18.11 -0.78
N ARG A 106 12.37 17.25 0.19
CA ARG A 106 13.19 17.05 1.40
C ARG A 106 13.75 15.63 1.36
N PRO A 107 14.94 15.41 0.80
CA PRO A 107 15.46 14.09 0.50
C PRO A 107 15.50 13.16 1.71
N GLU A 108 15.96 13.65 2.87
CA GLU A 108 16.08 12.84 4.09
C GLU A 108 14.73 12.32 4.58
N ILE A 109 13.69 13.16 4.53
CA ILE A 109 12.32 12.77 4.90
C ILE A 109 11.77 11.80 3.84
N GLY A 110 11.98 12.08 2.55
CA GLY A 110 11.55 11.20 1.46
C GLY A 110 12.18 9.81 1.56
N GLU A 111 13.48 9.73 1.83
CA GLU A 111 14.20 8.46 2.02
C GLU A 111 13.73 7.70 3.25
N ALA A 112 13.40 8.39 4.35
CA ALA A 112 12.82 7.75 5.53
C ALA A 112 11.46 7.10 5.20
N VAL A 113 10.57 7.84 4.54
CA VAL A 113 9.26 7.32 4.10
C VAL A 113 9.42 6.15 3.12
N ILE A 114 10.37 6.24 2.18
CA ILE A 114 10.65 5.12 1.25
C ILE A 114 11.10 3.87 2.00
N ARG A 115 11.96 3.99 3.02
CA ARG A 115 12.40 2.85 3.83
C ARG A 115 11.25 2.22 4.63
N GLU A 116 10.37 3.05 5.19
CA GLU A 116 9.18 2.58 5.90
C GLU A 116 8.25 1.82 4.95
N LEU A 117 7.95 2.38 3.77
CA LEU A 117 7.14 1.71 2.75
C LEU A 117 7.74 0.37 2.32
N GLN A 118 9.05 0.30 2.09
CA GLN A 118 9.73 -0.95 1.73
C GLN A 118 9.65 -2.01 2.83
N THR A 119 9.61 -1.59 4.09
CA THR A 119 9.43 -2.50 5.23
C THR A 119 8.01 -3.04 5.29
N GLU A 120 7.01 -2.20 5.03
CA GLU A 120 5.59 -2.57 5.07
C GLU A 120 5.10 -3.36 3.84
N GLU A 121 5.90 -3.48 2.77
CA GLU A 121 5.54 -4.31 1.60
C GLU A 121 5.35 -5.79 1.95
N ARG A 122 6.10 -6.30 2.94
CA ARG A 122 6.03 -7.68 3.50
C ARG A 122 5.59 -8.75 2.48
N PRO A 123 6.39 -8.98 1.42
CA PRO A 123 5.97 -9.80 0.28
C PRO A 123 5.74 -11.27 0.65
N VAL A 124 6.38 -11.78 1.70
CA VAL A 124 6.19 -13.16 2.17
C VAL A 124 4.80 -13.34 2.77
N GLU A 125 4.43 -12.47 3.72
CA GLU A 125 3.11 -12.49 4.37
C GLU A 125 1.97 -12.33 3.35
N LEU A 126 2.20 -11.48 2.33
CA LEU A 126 1.26 -11.30 1.23
C LEU A 126 1.07 -12.59 0.41
N MET A 127 2.15 -13.31 0.12
CA MET A 127 2.07 -14.57 -0.63
C MET A 127 1.40 -15.68 0.20
N ASP A 128 1.74 -15.80 1.48
CA ASP A 128 1.09 -16.76 2.40
C ASP A 128 -0.42 -16.50 2.49
N TYR A 129 -0.82 -15.23 2.60
CA TYR A 129 -2.23 -14.83 2.56
C TYR A 129 -2.90 -15.18 1.23
N LEU A 130 -2.24 -14.88 0.10
CA LEU A 130 -2.76 -15.17 -1.24
C LEU A 130 -2.93 -16.67 -1.48
N GLU A 131 -2.01 -17.51 -1.01
CA GLU A 131 -2.13 -18.96 -1.11
C GLU A 131 -3.36 -19.47 -0.35
N GLN A 132 -3.55 -19.03 0.90
CA GLN A 132 -4.70 -19.43 1.72
C GLN A 132 -6.02 -19.00 1.12
N ILE A 133 -6.13 -17.74 0.68
CA ILE A 133 -7.39 -17.23 0.12
C ILE A 133 -7.71 -17.85 -1.22
N CYS A 134 -6.68 -18.09 -2.06
CA CYS A 134 -6.88 -18.75 -3.33
C CYS A 134 -7.37 -20.20 -3.13
N ASP A 135 -6.81 -20.93 -2.18
CA ASP A 135 -7.28 -22.29 -1.86
C ASP A 135 -8.73 -22.28 -1.35
N CYS A 136 -9.07 -21.38 -0.41
CA CYS A 136 -10.41 -21.22 0.15
C CYS A 136 -11.49 -20.97 -0.93
N TYR A 137 -11.18 -20.12 -1.92
CA TYR A 137 -12.11 -19.76 -2.99
C TYR A 137 -11.95 -20.61 -4.26
N ASN A 138 -11.05 -21.58 -4.24
CA ASN A 138 -10.69 -22.43 -5.39
C ASN A 138 -10.24 -21.60 -6.61
N VAL A 139 -9.44 -20.57 -6.35
CA VAL A 139 -8.66 -19.82 -7.35
C VAL A 139 -7.32 -20.52 -7.51
N LYS A 140 -6.87 -20.70 -8.76
CA LYS A 140 -5.61 -21.38 -9.04
C LYS A 140 -4.47 -20.38 -8.98
N LEU A 141 -3.65 -20.49 -7.94
CA LEU A 141 -2.35 -19.83 -7.85
C LEU A 141 -1.24 -20.84 -8.17
N ARG A 142 -0.32 -20.48 -9.07
CA ARG A 142 0.81 -21.35 -9.47
C ARG A 142 2.08 -20.54 -9.69
N ASP A 143 3.21 -21.15 -9.38
CA ASP A 143 4.52 -20.65 -9.80
C ASP A 143 4.60 -20.54 -11.33
N HIS A 144 5.15 -19.44 -11.81
CA HIS A 144 5.40 -19.22 -13.23
C HIS A 144 6.90 -19.13 -13.54
N ALA A 145 7.65 -18.37 -12.74
CA ALA A 145 9.10 -18.21 -12.82
C ALA A 145 9.63 -17.70 -11.46
N ALA A 146 10.93 -17.39 -11.36
CA ALA A 146 11.50 -16.80 -10.16
C ALA A 146 10.73 -15.53 -9.74
N ASN A 147 10.21 -15.53 -8.51
CA ASN A 147 9.39 -14.45 -7.93
C ASN A 147 8.21 -14.02 -8.83
N THR A 148 7.65 -14.93 -9.62
CA THR A 148 6.57 -14.63 -10.56
C THR A 148 5.52 -15.72 -10.49
N TYR A 149 4.25 -15.33 -10.34
CA TYR A 149 3.13 -16.23 -10.11
C TYR A 149 2.02 -15.97 -11.12
N ARG A 150 1.24 -17.00 -11.41
CA ARG A 150 0.06 -16.92 -12.28
C ARG A 150 -1.18 -17.24 -11.46
N VAL A 151 -2.13 -16.30 -11.48
CA VAL A 151 -3.45 -16.46 -10.85
C VAL A 151 -4.52 -16.62 -11.92
N ARG A 152 -5.41 -17.60 -11.75
CA ARG A 152 -6.50 -17.90 -12.69
C ARG A 152 -7.74 -18.42 -11.97
N PRO A 153 -8.95 -18.20 -12.52
CA PRO A 153 -10.15 -18.86 -12.04
C PRO A 153 -10.01 -20.38 -12.00
N GLY A 154 -10.48 -21.00 -10.91
CA GLY A 154 -10.60 -22.46 -10.82
C GLY A 154 -11.93 -22.97 -11.34
N ASN A 155 -12.05 -24.29 -11.51
CA ASN A 155 -13.23 -24.90 -12.13
C ASN A 155 -14.44 -24.94 -11.19
N HIS A 156 -14.21 -24.85 -9.88
CA HIS A 156 -15.25 -24.93 -8.84
C HIS A 156 -15.08 -23.78 -7.85
N MET A 157 -14.96 -22.55 -8.38
CA MET A 157 -14.89 -21.36 -7.54
C MET A 157 -16.15 -21.23 -6.69
N ARG A 158 -15.98 -20.80 -5.43
CA ARG A 158 -17.09 -20.56 -4.51
C ARG A 158 -17.94 -19.35 -4.91
N THR A 159 -17.35 -18.42 -5.65
CA THR A 159 -18.05 -17.23 -6.18
C THR A 159 -18.07 -17.28 -7.70
N SER A 160 -19.06 -16.62 -8.32
CA SER A 160 -19.11 -16.46 -9.77
C SER A 160 -18.00 -15.55 -10.30
N HIS A 161 -17.58 -14.57 -9.50
CA HIS A 161 -16.53 -13.63 -9.83
C HIS A 161 -15.64 -13.39 -8.61
N PHE A 162 -14.32 -13.49 -8.81
CA PHE A 162 -13.33 -13.12 -7.80
C PHE A 162 -12.84 -11.69 -8.08
N PRO A 163 -12.90 -10.77 -7.11
CA PRO A 163 -12.51 -9.38 -7.32
C PRO A 163 -11.10 -9.24 -7.92
N GLY A 164 -10.95 -8.34 -8.90
CA GLY A 164 -9.67 -8.08 -9.55
C GLY A 164 -9.12 -9.23 -10.41
N LEU A 165 -9.82 -10.35 -10.55
CA LEU A 165 -9.40 -11.50 -11.37
C LEU A 165 -10.16 -11.55 -12.70
N SER A 166 -9.43 -11.53 -13.81
CA SER A 166 -9.98 -11.73 -15.15
C SER A 166 -10.20 -13.21 -15.46
N ASP A 167 -11.05 -13.51 -16.46
CA ASP A 167 -11.34 -14.87 -16.90
C ASP A 167 -10.09 -15.64 -17.38
N ASP A 168 -9.17 -14.95 -18.07
CA ASP A 168 -7.89 -15.51 -18.53
C ASP A 168 -6.82 -15.60 -17.43
N GLY A 169 -7.08 -14.93 -16.31
CA GLY A 169 -6.13 -14.61 -15.26
C GLY A 169 -4.97 -13.74 -15.74
N PHE A 170 -3.98 -13.57 -14.88
CA PHE A 170 -2.79 -12.77 -15.18
C PHE A 170 -1.57 -13.29 -14.45
N VAL A 171 -0.41 -12.73 -14.81
CA VAL A 171 0.87 -13.01 -14.18
C VAL A 171 1.27 -11.80 -13.34
N PHE A 172 1.73 -12.03 -12.13
CA PHE A 172 2.13 -10.99 -11.20
C PHE A 172 3.44 -11.32 -10.51
N SER A 173 4.03 -10.30 -9.88
CA SER A 173 5.17 -10.45 -8.98
C SER A 173 4.95 -9.61 -7.72
N PRO A 174 5.24 -10.16 -6.52
CA PRO A 174 5.31 -9.35 -5.30
C PRO A 174 6.61 -8.50 -5.25
N SER A 175 7.52 -8.66 -6.21
CA SER A 175 8.76 -7.89 -6.28
C SER A 175 8.58 -6.61 -7.10
N ARG A 176 8.74 -5.45 -6.45
CA ARG A 176 8.69 -4.15 -7.13
C ARG A 176 9.76 -4.00 -8.20
N SER A 177 11.00 -4.41 -7.89
CA SER A 177 12.13 -4.29 -8.83
C SER A 177 11.92 -5.14 -10.09
N LEU A 178 11.32 -6.33 -9.96
CA LEU A 178 10.97 -7.15 -11.11
C LEU A 178 9.84 -6.52 -11.93
N SER A 179 8.78 -6.05 -11.26
CA SER A 179 7.61 -5.45 -11.91
C SER A 179 7.94 -4.15 -12.66
N VAL A 180 8.85 -3.33 -12.14
CA VAL A 180 9.32 -2.12 -12.84
C VAL A 180 10.11 -2.46 -14.12
N SER A 181 10.84 -3.60 -14.12
CA SER A 181 11.62 -4.03 -15.28
C SER A 181 10.79 -4.74 -16.36
N ARG A 182 9.58 -5.18 -16.02
CA ARG A 182 8.73 -6.04 -16.85
C ARG A 182 7.29 -5.54 -16.84
N GLU A 183 6.92 -4.78 -17.87
CA GLU A 183 5.57 -4.23 -18.04
C GLU A 183 4.49 -5.32 -18.20
N ASP A 184 4.88 -6.56 -18.56
CA ASP A 184 3.96 -7.69 -18.67
C ASP A 184 3.50 -8.27 -17.32
N LEU A 185 4.16 -7.88 -16.22
CA LEU A 185 3.85 -8.34 -14.87
C LEU A 185 3.05 -7.28 -14.11
N GLN A 186 1.96 -7.71 -13.46
CA GLN A 186 1.31 -6.85 -12.47
C GLN A 186 2.10 -6.86 -11.15
N PHE A 187 2.29 -5.69 -10.55
CA PHE A 187 2.88 -5.59 -9.22
C PHE A 187 1.82 -5.95 -8.16
N MET A 188 2.09 -6.99 -7.40
CA MET A 188 1.19 -7.45 -6.33
C MET A 188 1.60 -6.84 -4.99
N SER A 189 0.68 -6.12 -4.37
CA SER A 189 0.81 -5.52 -3.04
C SER A 189 -0.48 -5.70 -2.25
N TRP A 190 -0.47 -5.37 -0.95
CA TRP A 190 -1.67 -5.36 -0.12
C TRP A 190 -2.79 -4.45 -0.65
N GLU A 191 -2.46 -3.44 -1.46
CA GLU A 191 -3.40 -2.49 -2.06
C GLU A 191 -3.92 -2.96 -3.43
N HIS A 192 -3.41 -4.07 -3.97
CA HIS A 192 -3.84 -4.57 -5.26
C HIS A 192 -5.34 -4.91 -5.23
N PRO A 193 -6.14 -4.56 -6.27
CA PRO A 193 -7.59 -4.77 -6.28
C PRO A 193 -8.03 -6.22 -6.02
N LEU A 194 -7.18 -7.18 -6.40
CA LEU A 194 -7.40 -8.60 -6.09
C LEU A 194 -7.33 -8.88 -4.59
N VAL A 195 -6.36 -8.29 -3.88
CA VAL A 195 -6.15 -8.51 -2.45
C VAL A 195 -7.22 -7.79 -1.64
N THR A 196 -7.41 -6.49 -1.88
CA THR A 196 -8.40 -5.68 -1.16
C THR A 196 -9.81 -6.20 -1.38
N GLY A 197 -10.17 -6.55 -2.63
CA GLY A 197 -11.47 -7.14 -2.91
C GLY A 197 -11.65 -8.53 -2.29
N ALA A 198 -10.59 -9.32 -2.16
CA ALA A 198 -10.66 -10.62 -1.48
C ALA A 198 -10.79 -10.48 0.05
N ILE A 199 -10.13 -9.48 0.65
CA ILE A 199 -10.34 -9.10 2.05
C ILE A 199 -11.81 -8.71 2.26
N ASP A 200 -12.35 -7.82 1.43
CA ASP A 200 -13.75 -7.38 1.51
C ASP A 200 -14.72 -8.55 1.35
N LEU A 201 -14.43 -9.48 0.43
CA LEU A 201 -15.24 -10.67 0.21
C LEU A 201 -15.30 -11.56 1.45
N ILE A 202 -14.17 -11.79 2.13
CA ILE A 202 -14.12 -12.54 3.39
C ILE A 202 -14.88 -11.82 4.49
N LEU A 203 -14.61 -10.53 4.68
CA LEU A 203 -15.21 -9.75 5.77
C LEU A 203 -16.72 -9.54 5.60
N SER A 204 -17.23 -9.68 4.37
CA SER A 204 -18.66 -9.57 4.07
C SER A 204 -19.40 -10.91 4.12
N ASP A 205 -18.69 -12.04 4.15
CA ASP A 205 -19.30 -13.37 4.22
C ASP A 205 -19.49 -13.79 5.69
N GLU A 206 -20.49 -14.64 5.95
CA GLU A 206 -20.72 -15.21 7.28
C GLU A 206 -19.91 -16.50 7.51
N THR A 207 -19.25 -17.01 6.46
CA THR A 207 -18.39 -18.19 6.53
C THR A 207 -17.23 -17.96 7.50
N GLY A 208 -17.20 -18.72 8.60
CA GLY A 208 -16.17 -18.61 9.64
C GLY A 208 -16.65 -17.94 10.92
N ASN A 209 -17.84 -17.34 10.94
CA ASN A 209 -18.39 -16.68 12.13
C ASN A 209 -18.75 -17.65 13.25
N ALA A 210 -18.99 -18.92 12.94
CA ALA A 210 -19.27 -19.96 13.92
C ALA A 210 -18.49 -21.23 13.60
N ALA A 211 -17.69 -21.71 14.56
CA ALA A 211 -16.92 -22.94 14.41
C ALA A 211 -16.97 -23.80 15.68
N PHE A 212 -16.79 -25.10 15.49
CA PHE A 212 -16.61 -26.08 16.56
C PHE A 212 -15.31 -26.82 16.30
N SER A 213 -14.44 -26.89 17.31
CA SER A 213 -13.11 -27.47 17.17
C SER A 213 -12.77 -28.34 18.36
N VAL A 214 -12.08 -29.45 18.10
CA VAL A 214 -11.37 -30.20 19.14
C VAL A 214 -9.89 -29.87 18.98
N VAL A 215 -9.21 -29.58 20.10
CA VAL A 215 -7.81 -29.19 20.13
C VAL A 215 -7.08 -30.07 21.13
N ASP A 216 -5.90 -30.57 20.74
CA ASP A 216 -4.99 -31.22 21.67
C ASP A 216 -4.17 -30.15 22.40
N SER A 217 -4.13 -30.22 23.74
CA SER A 217 -3.31 -29.32 24.54
C SER A 217 -2.73 -30.02 25.75
N ASP A 218 -1.45 -29.79 25.99
CA ASP A 218 -0.75 -30.25 27.21
C ASP A 218 -0.85 -29.22 28.35
N VAL A 219 -1.27 -27.99 28.04
CA VAL A 219 -1.35 -26.87 28.99
C VAL A 219 -2.74 -26.76 29.60
N LEU A 220 -3.79 -27.08 28.81
CA LEU A 220 -5.18 -26.94 29.23
C LEU A 220 -5.73 -28.29 29.73
N PRO A 221 -6.60 -28.29 30.77
CA PRO A 221 -7.19 -29.53 31.27
C PRO A 221 -8.02 -30.26 30.20
N SER A 222 -7.82 -31.57 30.10
CA SER A 222 -8.61 -32.42 29.21
C SER A 222 -10.10 -32.38 29.57
N GLY A 223 -10.97 -32.31 28.57
CA GLY A 223 -12.41 -32.17 28.71
C GLY A 223 -12.89 -30.75 29.02
N SER A 224 -11.98 -29.77 29.11
CA SER A 224 -12.38 -28.37 29.28
C SER A 224 -13.08 -27.82 28.04
N VAL A 225 -14.02 -26.92 28.29
CA VAL A 225 -14.83 -26.24 27.27
C VAL A 225 -14.42 -24.78 27.25
N LEU A 226 -13.94 -24.31 26.11
CA LEU A 226 -13.53 -22.93 25.92
C LEU A 226 -14.37 -22.29 24.83
N VAL A 227 -14.66 -21.01 25.00
CA VAL A 227 -15.28 -20.17 23.99
C VAL A 227 -14.26 -19.13 23.57
N GLU A 228 -13.85 -19.22 22.31
CA GLU A 228 -13.06 -18.17 21.68
C GLU A 228 -14.01 -17.26 20.88
N ALA A 229 -13.98 -15.97 21.16
CA ALA A 229 -14.80 -14.97 20.52
C ALA A 229 -13.94 -13.86 19.93
N SER A 230 -14.19 -13.50 18.68
CA SER A 230 -13.63 -12.30 18.04
C SER A 230 -14.67 -11.20 18.10
N HIS A 231 -14.34 -10.09 18.76
CA HIS A 231 -15.17 -8.91 18.77
C HIS A 231 -14.53 -7.83 17.92
N VAL A 232 -15.29 -7.23 17.00
CA VAL A 232 -14.78 -6.20 16.10
C VAL A 232 -15.30 -4.85 16.54
N LEU A 233 -14.38 -3.90 16.74
CA LEU A 233 -14.68 -2.49 16.94
C LEU A 233 -14.59 -1.77 15.60
N GLU A 234 -15.75 -1.35 15.11
CA GLU A 234 -15.91 -0.71 13.81
C GLU A 234 -16.93 0.42 13.94
N VAL A 235 -16.71 1.51 13.21
CA VAL A 235 -17.66 2.63 13.10
C VAL A 235 -17.74 3.05 11.66
N VAL A 236 -18.97 3.13 11.16
CA VAL A 236 -19.24 3.64 9.81
C VAL A 236 -19.12 5.15 9.82
N ALA A 237 -18.23 5.68 8.97
CA ALA A 237 -17.99 7.11 8.82
C ALA A 237 -17.76 7.47 7.34
N PRO A 238 -18.10 8.69 6.91
CA PRO A 238 -17.70 9.19 5.60
C PRO A 238 -16.19 9.12 5.40
N ALA A 239 -15.76 8.70 4.19
CA ALA A 239 -14.34 8.54 3.86
C ALA A 239 -13.53 9.83 4.06
N GLU A 240 -14.16 10.99 3.85
CA GLU A 240 -13.57 12.33 4.04
C GLU A 240 -13.05 12.57 5.46
N LEU A 241 -13.61 11.90 6.47
CA LEU A 241 -13.16 12.05 7.87
C LEU A 241 -11.90 11.24 8.17
N ALA A 242 -11.53 10.28 7.31
CA ALA A 242 -10.37 9.40 7.47
C ALA A 242 -10.28 8.73 8.85
N LEU A 243 -11.42 8.27 9.39
CA LEU A 243 -11.54 7.68 10.73
C LEU A 243 -10.54 6.54 10.98
N HIS A 244 -10.30 5.70 9.97
CA HIS A 244 -9.41 4.54 10.04
C HIS A 244 -7.97 4.89 10.47
N ARG A 245 -7.53 6.15 10.32
CA ARG A 245 -6.23 6.62 10.78
C ARG A 245 -6.09 6.60 12.30
N PHE A 246 -7.20 6.77 13.01
CA PHE A 246 -7.22 6.89 14.48
C PHE A 246 -7.89 5.69 15.14
N LEU A 247 -8.95 5.16 14.52
CA LEU A 247 -9.65 3.98 14.98
C LEU A 247 -9.87 3.04 13.78
N PRO A 248 -8.83 2.29 13.35
CA PRO A 248 -8.99 1.25 12.35
C PRO A 248 -9.91 0.14 12.88
N VAL A 249 -10.45 -0.68 11.97
CA VAL A 249 -11.21 -1.88 12.34
C VAL A 249 -10.32 -2.75 13.22
N THR A 250 -10.68 -2.88 14.49
CA THR A 250 -9.84 -3.53 15.50
C THR A 250 -10.56 -4.76 16.02
N ALA A 251 -9.95 -5.93 15.84
CA ALA A 251 -10.46 -7.19 16.37
C ALA A 251 -9.86 -7.50 17.75
N PHE A 252 -10.71 -7.88 18.69
CA PHE A 252 -10.37 -8.33 20.02
C PHE A 252 -10.66 -9.82 20.14
N ARG A 253 -9.60 -10.61 20.20
CA ARG A 253 -9.71 -12.04 20.51
C ARG A 253 -9.86 -12.21 22.02
N VAL A 254 -10.94 -12.86 22.43
CA VAL A 254 -11.21 -13.20 23.83
C VAL A 254 -11.41 -14.70 23.94
N LEU A 255 -10.62 -15.36 24.78
CA LEU A 255 -10.74 -16.80 25.04
C LEU A 255 -11.20 -16.99 26.48
N VAL A 256 -12.37 -17.59 26.66
CA VAL A 256 -13.03 -17.71 27.97
C VAL A 256 -13.27 -19.18 28.32
N ASP A 257 -13.01 -19.57 29.57
CA ASP A 257 -13.37 -20.88 30.10
C ASP A 257 -14.85 -20.95 30.57
N ALA A 258 -15.26 -22.11 31.10
CA ALA A 258 -16.63 -22.33 31.57
C ALA A 258 -16.98 -21.44 32.78
N GLU A 259 -15.98 -20.99 33.54
CA GLU A 259 -16.09 -20.14 34.72
C GLU A 259 -16.09 -18.63 34.38
N GLY A 260 -15.75 -18.25 33.15
CA GLY A 260 -15.72 -16.85 32.70
C GLY A 260 -14.34 -16.19 32.77
N ASN A 261 -13.27 -16.93 33.02
CA ASN A 261 -11.91 -16.39 33.08
C ASN A 261 -11.32 -16.20 31.68
N ASN A 262 -10.64 -15.08 31.45
CA ASN A 262 -9.94 -14.83 30.20
C ASN A 262 -8.58 -15.55 30.17
N LEU A 263 -8.41 -16.44 29.19
CA LEU A 263 -7.18 -17.19 28.92
C LEU A 263 -6.42 -16.66 27.69
N GLY A 264 -6.95 -15.66 26.99
CA GLY A 264 -6.44 -15.20 25.69
C GLY A 264 -4.99 -14.68 25.72
N GLU A 265 -4.57 -14.07 26.83
CA GLU A 265 -3.18 -13.60 27.00
C GLU A 265 -2.17 -14.73 27.21
N ARG A 266 -2.64 -15.90 27.67
CA ARG A 266 -1.78 -17.05 27.99
C ARG A 266 -1.70 -18.06 26.86
N VAL A 267 -2.70 -18.08 25.98
CA VAL A 267 -2.84 -19.08 24.93
C VAL A 267 -2.96 -18.40 23.58
N ASP A 268 -1.91 -18.50 22.76
CA ASP A 268 -1.93 -18.03 21.37
C ASP A 268 -2.95 -18.81 20.53
N SER A 269 -3.60 -18.12 19.60
CA SER A 269 -4.46 -18.68 18.56
C SER A 269 -3.78 -19.78 17.76
N ASN A 270 -2.50 -19.63 17.42
CA ASN A 270 -1.76 -20.61 16.63
C ASN A 270 -1.57 -21.94 17.37
N ASN A 271 -1.56 -21.90 18.72
CA ASN A 271 -1.47 -23.09 19.56
C ASN A 271 -2.82 -23.82 19.71
N LEU A 272 -3.91 -23.24 19.19
CA LEU A 272 -5.25 -23.82 19.19
C LEU A 272 -5.65 -24.25 17.78
N THR A 273 -4.74 -24.92 17.08
CA THR A 273 -5.03 -25.49 15.76
C THR A 273 -5.95 -26.69 15.94
N GLY A 274 -7.13 -26.63 15.32
CA GLY A 274 -8.11 -27.70 15.40
C GLY A 274 -7.62 -28.97 14.74
N ILE A 275 -7.91 -30.12 15.35
CA ILE A 275 -7.67 -31.42 14.70
C ILE A 275 -8.59 -31.48 13.48
N PRO A 276 -8.09 -31.86 12.28
CA PRO A 276 -8.91 -31.97 11.07
C PRO A 276 -9.98 -33.07 11.12
N ASP A 277 -10.14 -33.74 12.26
CA ASP A 277 -11.06 -34.85 12.42
C ASP A 277 -12.51 -34.39 12.26
N LYS A 278 -13.24 -35.09 11.39
CA LYS A 278 -14.67 -34.85 11.18
C LYS A 278 -15.44 -35.30 12.42
N ILE A 279 -15.79 -34.35 13.26
CA ILE A 279 -16.67 -34.57 14.40
C ILE A 279 -18.09 -34.81 13.86
N PRO A 280 -18.74 -35.94 14.20
CA PRO A 280 -20.10 -36.19 13.75
C PRO A 280 -21.05 -35.06 14.18
N PRO A 281 -21.90 -34.53 13.27
CA PRO A 281 -22.80 -33.43 13.59
C PRO A 281 -23.73 -33.71 14.78
N GLU A 282 -24.12 -34.97 14.96
CA GLU A 282 -24.94 -35.44 16.07
C GLU A 282 -24.26 -35.24 17.43
N LEU A 283 -22.96 -35.59 17.52
CA LEU A 283 -22.16 -35.42 18.73
C LEU A 283 -22.01 -33.94 19.07
N MET A 284 -21.69 -33.12 18.07
CA MET A 284 -21.59 -31.66 18.21
C MET A 284 -22.90 -31.05 18.71
N ASN A 285 -24.04 -31.38 18.09
CA ASN A 285 -25.35 -30.85 18.48
C ASN A 285 -25.75 -31.28 19.90
N SER A 286 -25.49 -32.54 20.27
CA SER A 286 -25.77 -33.04 21.62
C SER A 286 -24.93 -32.31 22.67
N PHE A 287 -23.67 -32.03 22.36
CA PHE A 287 -22.74 -31.33 23.24
C PHE A 287 -23.15 -29.87 23.45
N ILE A 288 -23.44 -29.16 22.36
CA ILE A 288 -23.90 -27.76 22.38
C ILE A 288 -25.21 -27.65 23.19
N THR A 289 -26.14 -28.58 22.98
CA THR A 289 -27.41 -28.60 23.73
C THR A 289 -27.18 -28.82 25.22
N SER A 290 -26.28 -29.74 25.58
CA SER A 290 -25.97 -30.06 26.98
C SER A 290 -25.26 -28.91 27.71
N HIS A 291 -24.41 -28.15 27.02
CA HIS A 291 -23.61 -27.07 27.60
C HIS A 291 -24.14 -25.66 27.26
N GLN A 292 -25.36 -25.56 26.71
CA GLN A 292 -25.92 -24.32 26.19
C GLN A 292 -25.87 -23.15 27.18
N LYS A 293 -26.18 -23.42 28.46
CA LYS A 293 -26.17 -22.39 29.51
C LYS A 293 -24.76 -21.87 29.81
N SER A 294 -23.77 -22.76 29.86
CA SER A 294 -22.37 -22.40 30.09
C SER A 294 -21.81 -21.62 28.90
N ILE A 295 -22.07 -22.08 27.67
CA ILE A 295 -21.64 -21.39 26.43
C ILE A 295 -22.21 -19.97 26.38
N LYS A 296 -23.52 -19.79 26.64
CA LYS A 296 -24.14 -18.45 26.67
C LYS A 296 -23.51 -17.54 27.74
N SER A 297 -23.17 -18.09 28.91
CA SER A 297 -22.50 -17.35 29.97
C SER A 297 -21.08 -16.93 29.57
N ALA A 298 -20.33 -17.82 28.93
CA ALA A 298 -18.98 -17.53 28.44
C ALA A 298 -18.98 -16.48 27.32
N ILE A 299 -19.94 -16.54 26.39
CA ILE A 299 -20.12 -15.50 25.37
C ILE A 299 -20.42 -14.15 26.05
N ALA A 300 -21.35 -14.09 27.01
CA ALA A 300 -21.64 -12.85 27.73
C ALA A 300 -20.41 -12.30 28.48
N ALA A 301 -19.63 -13.16 29.13
CA ALA A 301 -18.37 -12.78 29.77
C ALA A 301 -17.36 -12.23 28.74
N SER A 302 -17.27 -12.85 27.57
CA SER A 302 -16.38 -12.40 26.49
C SER A 302 -16.74 -11.00 25.99
N THR A 303 -18.03 -10.68 25.91
CA THR A 303 -18.52 -9.33 25.54
C THR A 303 -18.10 -8.29 26.57
N VAL A 304 -18.24 -8.56 27.87
CA VAL A 304 -17.81 -7.63 28.93
C VAL A 304 -16.30 -7.36 28.87
N ILE A 305 -15.50 -8.41 28.61
CA ILE A 305 -14.04 -8.26 28.44
C ILE A 305 -13.73 -7.42 27.19
N ALA A 306 -14.40 -7.68 26.07
CA ALA A 306 -14.23 -6.93 24.84
C ALA A 306 -14.64 -5.47 24.98
N GLU A 307 -15.73 -5.15 25.69
CA GLU A 307 -16.15 -3.77 26.00
C GLU A 307 -15.09 -3.01 26.80
N TYR A 308 -14.44 -3.67 27.76
CA TYR A 308 -13.34 -3.08 28.52
C TYR A 308 -12.12 -2.81 27.63
N GLN A 309 -11.75 -3.74 26.74
CA GLN A 309 -10.66 -3.54 25.78
C GLN A 309 -10.98 -2.45 24.75
N ALA A 310 -12.21 -2.43 24.24
CA ALA A 310 -12.71 -1.41 23.31
C ALA A 310 -12.66 -0.01 23.94
N THR A 311 -13.04 0.12 25.22
CA THR A 311 -12.94 1.40 25.95
C THR A 311 -11.50 1.93 25.94
N LYS A 312 -10.50 1.07 26.19
CA LYS A 312 -9.09 1.47 26.12
C LYS A 312 -8.66 1.89 24.72
N ALA A 313 -9.10 1.17 23.69
CA ALA A 313 -8.82 1.51 22.29
C ALA A 313 -9.44 2.86 21.90
N ILE A 314 -10.69 3.10 22.28
CA ILE A 314 -11.42 4.37 22.07
C ILE A 314 -10.70 5.52 22.75
N GLU A 315 -10.30 5.36 24.01
CA GLU A 315 -9.57 6.40 24.74
C GLU A 315 -8.22 6.72 24.09
N LYS A 316 -7.49 5.69 23.62
CA LYS A 316 -6.23 5.86 22.89
C LYS A 316 -6.47 6.63 21.58
N ALA A 317 -7.43 6.19 20.77
CA ALA A 317 -7.79 6.83 19.51
C ALA A 317 -8.20 8.29 19.70
N LEU A 318 -8.99 8.61 20.73
CA LEU A 318 -9.37 9.99 21.05
C LEU A 318 -8.16 10.86 21.43
N ARG A 319 -7.19 10.32 22.17
CA ARG A 319 -5.98 11.06 22.53
C ARG A 319 -5.11 11.33 21.31
N GLU A 320 -4.87 10.33 20.48
CA GLU A 320 -4.04 10.44 19.27
C GLU A 320 -4.68 11.41 18.26
N MET A 321 -5.97 11.24 17.96
CA MET A 321 -6.74 12.13 17.08
C MET A 321 -6.74 13.58 17.56
N ARG A 322 -6.97 13.82 18.85
CA ARG A 322 -6.93 15.19 19.39
C ARG A 322 -5.54 15.78 19.29
N SER A 323 -4.51 15.04 19.66
CA SER A 323 -3.13 15.51 19.61
C SER A 323 -2.72 15.92 18.19
N GLU A 324 -3.05 15.10 17.19
CA GLU A 324 -2.68 15.38 15.80
C GLU A 324 -3.47 16.56 15.22
N LEU A 325 -4.80 16.55 15.37
CA LEU A 325 -5.64 17.60 14.79
C LEU A 325 -5.48 18.93 15.53
N ASP A 326 -5.21 18.93 16.83
CA ASP A 326 -4.90 20.17 17.57
C ASP A 326 -3.56 20.76 17.16
N PHE A 327 -2.55 19.92 16.95
CA PHE A 327 -1.27 20.36 16.40
C PHE A 327 -1.46 20.99 15.00
N GLU A 328 -2.22 20.34 14.12
CA GLU A 328 -2.46 20.83 12.77
C GLU A 328 -3.28 22.12 12.76
N LEU A 329 -4.32 22.23 13.60
CA LEU A 329 -5.08 23.47 13.79
C LEU A 329 -4.20 24.62 14.25
N GLN A 330 -3.34 24.37 15.25
CA GLN A 330 -2.40 25.37 15.74
C GLN A 330 -1.42 25.78 14.64
N ARG A 331 -0.87 24.80 13.90
CA ARG A 331 0.06 25.04 12.79
C ARG A 331 -0.56 25.92 11.71
N LEU A 332 -1.75 25.56 11.21
CA LEU A 332 -2.44 26.32 10.16
C LEU A 332 -2.83 27.72 10.65
N THR A 333 -3.28 27.85 11.90
CA THR A 333 -3.63 29.14 12.50
C THR A 333 -2.42 30.07 12.60
N GLU A 334 -1.27 29.55 13.05
CA GLU A 334 -0.02 30.33 13.12
C GLU A 334 0.53 30.66 11.72
N MET A 335 0.48 29.71 10.79
CA MET A 335 0.93 29.95 9.41
C MET A 335 0.07 31.02 8.74
N ARG A 336 -1.26 31.02 8.94
CA ARG A 336 -2.16 32.01 8.36
C ARG A 336 -1.83 33.44 8.79
N ARG A 337 -1.38 33.66 10.03
CA ARG A 337 -0.95 34.98 10.50
C ARG A 337 0.16 35.59 9.64
N ARG A 338 0.96 34.74 8.97
CA ARG A 338 2.11 35.14 8.15
C ARG A 338 1.95 34.83 6.66
N ASN A 339 0.92 34.06 6.28
CA ASN A 339 0.70 33.58 4.92
C ASN A 339 -0.79 33.72 4.53
N SER A 340 -1.08 34.67 3.64
CA SER A 340 -2.44 34.94 3.15
C SER A 340 -3.00 33.86 2.22
N TYR A 341 -2.19 32.90 1.77
CA TYR A 341 -2.66 31.79 0.94
C TYR A 341 -3.47 30.74 1.73
N ILE A 342 -3.38 30.73 3.07
CA ILE A 342 -4.13 29.80 3.91
C ILE A 342 -5.55 30.33 4.14
N ARG A 343 -6.54 29.58 3.67
CA ARG A 343 -7.95 29.97 3.69
C ARG A 343 -8.59 29.63 5.03
N GLN A 344 -9.64 30.35 5.41
CA GLN A 344 -10.37 30.06 6.67
C GLN A 344 -11.06 28.72 6.61
N GLN A 345 -11.56 28.38 5.43
CA GLN A 345 -12.17 27.09 5.14
C GLN A 345 -11.27 25.90 5.49
N GLU A 346 -9.95 26.03 5.35
CA GLU A 346 -9.01 24.94 5.68
C GLU A 346 -8.90 24.72 7.19
N ILE A 347 -8.93 25.80 7.98
CA ILE A 347 -8.93 25.72 9.46
C ILE A 347 -10.29 25.21 9.95
N ASP A 348 -11.39 25.74 9.41
CA ASP A 348 -12.75 25.35 9.77
C ASP A 348 -12.98 23.87 9.44
N PHE A 349 -12.45 23.38 8.32
CA PHE A 349 -12.53 21.97 7.93
C PHE A 349 -11.89 21.05 8.96
N ILE A 350 -10.66 21.33 9.42
CA ILE A 350 -10.00 20.51 10.44
C ILE A 350 -10.74 20.59 11.78
N ALA A 351 -11.27 21.75 12.15
CA ALA A 351 -12.02 21.94 13.39
C ALA A 351 -13.33 21.13 13.38
N ASP A 352 -14.06 21.17 12.27
CA ASP A 352 -15.28 20.39 12.07
C ASP A 352 -14.96 18.88 12.01
N GLN A 353 -13.93 18.48 11.26
CA GLN A 353 -13.46 17.09 11.21
C GLN A 353 -13.15 16.55 12.62
N LYS A 354 -12.44 17.31 13.45
CA LYS A 354 -12.15 16.94 14.85
C LYS A 354 -13.43 16.73 15.66
N GLN A 355 -14.41 17.62 15.51
CA GLN A 355 -15.68 17.51 16.23
C GLN A 355 -16.48 16.28 15.79
N GLN A 356 -16.57 16.04 14.48
CA GLN A 356 -17.26 14.88 13.91
C GLN A 356 -16.60 13.56 14.34
N LEU A 357 -15.27 13.46 14.20
CA LEU A 357 -14.50 12.29 14.62
C LEU A 357 -14.66 12.00 16.11
N THR A 358 -14.62 13.04 16.96
CA THR A 358 -14.83 12.86 18.40
C THR A 358 -16.18 12.21 18.69
N LYS A 359 -17.26 12.67 18.06
CA LYS A 359 -18.60 12.11 18.25
C LYS A 359 -18.71 10.66 17.76
N LEU A 360 -18.07 10.35 16.62
CA LEU A 360 -18.09 9.01 16.04
C LEU A 360 -17.31 8.01 16.88
N ILE A 361 -16.07 8.36 17.25
CA ILE A 361 -15.20 7.50 18.07
C ILE A 361 -15.83 7.22 19.44
N GLN A 362 -16.47 8.22 20.07
CA GLN A 362 -17.15 8.04 21.36
C GLN A 362 -18.36 7.11 21.31
N ARG A 363 -18.96 6.91 20.14
CA ARG A 363 -20.11 6.01 19.94
C ARG A 363 -19.70 4.61 19.50
N ALA A 364 -18.41 4.37 19.29
CA ALA A 364 -17.91 3.08 18.88
C ALA A 364 -18.22 2.04 19.96
N ALA A 365 -18.73 0.89 19.53
CA ALA A 365 -19.01 -0.24 20.41
C ALA A 365 -18.53 -1.52 19.69
N PRO A 366 -17.91 -2.46 20.42
CA PRO A 366 -17.52 -3.72 19.82
C PRO A 366 -18.77 -4.56 19.52
N ARG A 367 -18.79 -5.21 18.36
CA ARG A 367 -19.78 -6.24 18.00
C ARG A 367 -19.12 -7.61 18.04
N LEU A 368 -19.86 -8.64 18.44
CA LEU A 368 -19.43 -10.01 18.28
C LEU A 368 -19.43 -10.37 16.79
N ASP A 369 -18.28 -10.78 16.26
CA ASP A 369 -18.09 -11.08 14.84
C ASP A 369 -18.00 -12.59 14.60
N ALA A 370 -17.15 -13.27 15.37
CA ALA A 370 -16.99 -14.72 15.28
C ALA A 370 -16.92 -15.41 16.64
N VAL A 371 -17.37 -16.67 16.70
CA VAL A 371 -17.30 -17.54 17.87
C VAL A 371 -16.82 -18.93 17.47
N ARG A 372 -15.83 -19.44 18.18
CA ARG A 372 -15.36 -20.83 18.09
C ARG A 372 -15.52 -21.52 19.43
N LEU A 373 -16.30 -22.59 19.45
CA LEU A 373 -16.39 -23.50 20.59
C LEU A 373 -15.25 -24.52 20.51
N ILE A 374 -14.45 -24.61 21.57
CA ILE A 374 -13.27 -25.46 21.62
C ILE A 374 -13.44 -26.49 22.74
N ILE A 375 -13.21 -27.75 22.40
CA ILE A 375 -13.08 -28.84 23.36
C ILE A 375 -11.62 -29.25 23.42
N VAL A 376 -11.06 -29.26 24.63
CA VAL A 376 -9.68 -29.69 24.84
C VAL A 376 -9.63 -31.19 25.04
N ARG A 377 -8.77 -31.86 24.29
CA ARG A 377 -8.38 -33.25 24.51
C ARG A 377 -6.94 -33.28 25.03
N GLN A 378 -6.63 -34.27 25.87
CA GLN A 378 -5.26 -34.50 26.31
C GLN A 378 -4.42 -34.89 25.10
N GLY A 379 -3.30 -34.18 24.87
CA GLY A 379 -2.34 -34.55 23.85
C GLY A 379 -1.86 -35.97 24.09
N ILE A 380 -2.05 -36.86 23.11
CA ILE A 380 -1.38 -38.16 23.14
C ILE A 380 0.04 -37.87 22.67
N SER A 381 0.99 -37.83 23.62
CA SER A 381 2.41 -37.83 23.27
C SER A 381 2.69 -39.14 22.53
N GLU A 382 2.87 -39.07 21.21
CA GLU A 382 3.57 -40.12 20.45
C GLU A 382 5.08 -40.03 20.65
#